data_AF-A0A1F6CKM7-F1
#
_entry.id   AF-A0A1F6CKM7-F1
#
_cell.length_a   1.000
_cell.length_b   1.000
_cell.length_c   1.000
_cell.angle_alpha   90.00
_cell.angle_beta   90.00
_cell.angle_gamma   90.00
#
_symmetry.space_group_name_H-M   'P 1'
#
loop_
_entity.id
_entity.type
_entity.pdbx_description
1 polymer ?
#
loop_
_entity_poly.entity_id
_entity_poly.type
_entity_poly.pdbx_seq_one_letter_code
_entity_poly.pdbx_strand_id
1 'polypeptide(L)'
;MARWNAVLDLHSSAVLTLSPGVSASFFVHQCTPDSMWELGVNSPHYRSSLIHDEPFFLARSDPEYYPEWEWNKKERRFSARKPDDVTVELRARSRLATAKCRAIAEIINTINTLRQPMRTDMTLQESVYLIKRMQAQAFKDANYDQKMVMEIPYVVQYADLASISFKEAADNILFRAQLDDGYLAKTELLRLKYFDLVREASEPAQIPSIMKQLKIDSYSSQLT
;
A
#
# COMPACT_ATOMS: atom_id res chain seq x y z
N MET A 1 -8.50 -8.96 -15.56
CA MET A 1 -7.37 -8.28 -16.25
C MET A 1 -6.89 -7.10 -15.41
N ALA A 2 -5.60 -7.00 -15.14
CA ALA A 2 -5.03 -5.88 -14.37
C ALA A 2 -5.19 -4.55 -15.14
N ARG A 3 -5.61 -3.48 -14.43
CA ARG A 3 -5.60 -2.12 -14.96
C ARG A 3 -4.23 -1.53 -14.71
N TRP A 4 -3.55 -1.13 -15.78
CA TRP A 4 -2.23 -0.51 -15.70
C TRP A 4 -2.36 1.00 -15.61
N ASN A 5 -1.53 1.61 -14.77
CA ASN A 5 -1.43 3.05 -14.62
C ASN A 5 -0.02 3.48 -15.05
N ALA A 6 0.10 4.66 -15.63
CA ALA A 6 1.37 5.20 -16.09
C ALA A 6 1.73 6.47 -15.33
N VAL A 7 3.01 6.60 -14.99
CA VAL A 7 3.61 7.89 -14.70
C VAL A 7 4.37 8.31 -15.95
N LEU A 8 4.10 9.51 -16.42
CA LEU A 8 4.62 10.03 -17.67
C LEU A 8 5.40 11.31 -17.42
N ASP A 9 6.36 11.60 -18.27
CA ASP A 9 7.01 12.91 -18.32
C ASP A 9 5.99 13.98 -18.73
N LEU A 10 5.93 15.10 -18.02
CA LEU A 10 4.91 16.14 -18.22
C LEU A 10 5.03 16.80 -19.60
N HIS A 11 6.26 17.05 -20.06
CA HIS A 11 6.51 17.83 -21.28
C HIS A 11 6.41 16.98 -22.53
N SER A 12 6.93 15.76 -22.49
CA SER A 12 7.05 14.91 -23.67
C SER A 12 6.09 13.71 -23.66
N SER A 13 5.31 13.53 -22.58
CA SER A 13 4.42 12.37 -22.39
C SER A 13 5.13 11.01 -22.46
N ALA A 14 6.47 10.98 -22.32
CA ALA A 14 7.26 9.75 -22.28
C ALA A 14 6.83 8.88 -21.11
N VAL A 15 6.83 7.56 -21.28
CA VAL A 15 6.56 6.67 -20.15
C VAL A 15 7.77 6.63 -19.22
N LEU A 16 7.56 7.00 -17.96
CA LEU A 16 8.58 6.91 -16.89
C LEU A 16 8.40 5.63 -16.07
N THR A 17 7.17 5.23 -15.78
CA THR A 17 6.92 3.93 -15.17
C THR A 17 5.49 3.45 -15.38
N LEU A 18 5.29 2.14 -15.22
CA LEU A 18 4.02 1.47 -15.30
C LEU A 18 3.79 0.62 -14.05
N SER A 19 2.58 0.65 -13.52
CA SER A 19 2.23 -0.19 -12.38
C SER A 19 0.74 -0.52 -12.31
N PRO A 20 0.38 -1.76 -11.93
CA PRO A 20 -1.00 -2.13 -11.66
C PRO A 20 -1.50 -1.55 -10.33
N GLY A 21 -0.60 -1.12 -9.45
CA GLY A 21 -0.93 -0.51 -8.17
C GLY A 21 -1.20 0.99 -8.29
N VAL A 22 -2.45 1.40 -8.05
CA VAL A 22 -2.88 2.81 -8.06
C VAL A 22 -2.05 3.63 -7.07
N SER A 23 -1.94 3.16 -5.82
CA SER A 23 -1.22 3.89 -4.75
C SER A 23 0.27 4.04 -5.03
N ALA A 24 0.92 3.00 -5.58
CA ALA A 24 2.33 3.04 -5.93
C ALA A 24 2.60 4.03 -7.07
N SER A 25 1.76 4.01 -8.11
CA SER A 25 1.86 4.94 -9.24
C SER A 25 1.63 6.39 -8.82
N PHE A 26 0.61 6.62 -7.99
CA PHE A 26 0.30 7.94 -7.44
C PHE A 26 1.46 8.48 -6.58
N PHE A 27 2.02 7.65 -5.70
CA PHE A 27 3.19 8.05 -4.92
C PHE A 27 4.37 8.45 -5.81
N VAL A 28 4.67 7.64 -6.83
CA VAL A 28 5.80 7.93 -7.73
C VAL A 28 5.60 9.25 -8.46
N HIS A 29 4.40 9.52 -8.95
CA HIS A 29 4.07 10.82 -9.52
C HIS A 29 4.32 11.97 -8.53
N GLN A 30 3.89 11.85 -7.26
CA GLN A 30 4.13 12.88 -6.23
C GLN A 30 5.62 13.14 -5.94
N CYS A 31 6.49 12.15 -6.15
CA CYS A 31 7.93 12.29 -5.92
C CYS A 31 8.77 12.43 -7.20
N THR A 32 8.13 12.53 -8.36
CA THR A 32 8.80 12.68 -9.65
C THR A 32 8.46 14.06 -10.20
N PRO A 33 9.39 15.03 -10.14
CA PRO A 33 9.19 16.36 -10.72
C PRO A 33 8.79 16.26 -12.19
N ASP A 34 7.97 17.21 -12.64
CA ASP A 34 7.52 17.33 -14.03
C ASP A 34 6.99 16.01 -14.58
N SER A 35 6.10 15.39 -13.82
CA SER A 35 5.42 14.17 -14.21
C SER A 35 3.91 14.35 -14.20
N MET A 36 3.21 13.49 -14.93
CA MET A 36 1.77 13.34 -14.88
C MET A 36 1.43 11.87 -14.62
N TRP A 37 0.22 11.64 -14.12
CA TRP A 37 -0.27 10.30 -13.81
C TRP A 37 -1.54 9.98 -14.58
N GLU A 38 -1.59 8.81 -15.20
CA GLU A 38 -2.72 8.36 -16.02
C GLU A 38 -3.20 6.98 -15.58
N LEU A 39 -4.51 6.84 -15.42
CA LEU A 39 -5.17 5.64 -14.93
C LEU A 39 -5.68 4.77 -16.09
N GLY A 40 -5.50 3.45 -15.96
CA GLY A 40 -6.08 2.47 -16.89
C GLY A 40 -5.61 2.68 -18.34
N VAL A 41 -4.33 2.93 -18.56
CA VAL A 41 -3.73 3.23 -19.86
C VAL A 41 -3.81 2.07 -20.85
N ASN A 42 -3.99 0.84 -20.36
CA ASN A 42 -4.23 -0.32 -21.22
C ASN A 42 -5.68 -0.41 -21.74
N SER A 43 -6.59 0.48 -21.31
CA SER A 43 -8.00 0.48 -21.70
C SER A 43 -8.37 1.70 -22.54
N PRO A 44 -9.11 1.52 -23.67
CA PRO A 44 -9.69 0.26 -24.15
C PRO A 44 -8.79 -0.56 -25.10
N HIS A 45 -7.71 0.02 -25.62
CA HIS A 45 -7.02 -0.46 -26.82
C HIS A 45 -6.03 -1.63 -26.64
N TYR A 46 -5.84 -2.10 -25.41
CA TYR A 46 -4.91 -3.19 -25.09
C TYR A 46 -5.54 -4.21 -24.14
N ARG A 47 -6.87 -4.34 -24.20
CA ARG A 47 -7.59 -5.42 -23.53
C ARG A 47 -7.34 -6.70 -24.31
N SER A 48 -6.76 -7.71 -23.66
CA SER A 48 -6.62 -9.04 -24.22
C SER A 48 -8.01 -9.57 -24.60
N SER A 49 -8.13 -10.22 -25.76
CA SER A 49 -9.35 -10.96 -26.06
C SER A 49 -9.47 -12.12 -25.07
N LEU A 50 -10.68 -12.60 -24.79
CA LEU A 50 -10.94 -13.75 -23.91
C LEU A 50 -10.20 -15.05 -24.33
N ILE A 51 -9.51 -15.04 -25.48
CA ILE A 51 -8.87 -16.20 -26.11
C ILE A 51 -7.33 -16.04 -26.17
N HIS A 52 -6.79 -14.81 -26.01
CA HIS A 52 -5.36 -14.55 -26.03
C HIS A 52 -4.97 -13.67 -24.84
N ASP A 53 -4.56 -14.30 -23.73
CA ASP A 53 -3.98 -13.66 -22.54
C ASP A 53 -2.59 -13.04 -22.82
N GLU A 54 -2.48 -12.16 -23.81
CA GLU A 54 -1.28 -11.35 -23.95
C GLU A 54 -1.35 -10.20 -22.93
N PRO A 55 -0.46 -10.18 -21.92
CA PRO A 55 -0.36 -9.05 -21.02
C PRO A 55 0.06 -7.83 -21.82
N PHE A 56 -0.45 -6.68 -21.38
CA PHE A 56 -0.14 -5.36 -21.92
C PHE A 56 1.35 -5.23 -22.28
N PHE A 57 1.66 -4.98 -23.56
CA PHE A 57 3.01 -5.17 -24.11
C PHE A 57 4.11 -4.40 -23.35
N LEU A 58 3.84 -3.15 -22.93
CA LEU A 58 4.81 -2.36 -22.17
C LEU A 58 5.08 -2.91 -20.77
N ALA A 59 4.16 -3.68 -20.18
CA ALA A 59 4.41 -4.31 -18.90
C ALA A 59 5.52 -5.36 -18.95
N ARG A 60 5.86 -5.87 -20.15
CA ARG A 60 6.97 -6.81 -20.38
C ARG A 60 8.29 -6.13 -20.70
N SER A 61 8.28 -4.85 -21.07
CA SER A 61 9.49 -4.11 -21.44
C SER A 61 10.35 -3.81 -20.21
N ASP A 62 11.67 -3.79 -20.39
CA ASP A 62 12.57 -3.27 -19.37
C ASP A 62 12.30 -1.77 -19.17
N PRO A 63 12.31 -1.26 -17.92
CA PRO A 63 12.13 0.16 -17.63
C PRO A 63 13.04 1.09 -18.42
N GLU A 64 14.23 0.64 -18.83
CA GLU A 64 15.13 1.42 -19.68
C GLU A 64 14.54 1.76 -21.06
N TYR A 65 13.60 0.95 -21.55
CA TYR A 65 12.92 1.16 -22.84
C TYR A 65 11.56 1.86 -22.72
N TYR A 66 11.08 2.13 -21.50
CA TYR A 66 9.80 2.86 -21.35
C TYR A 66 9.82 4.24 -22.02
N PRO A 67 10.90 5.04 -21.94
CA PRO A 67 10.94 6.35 -22.58
C PRO A 67 10.95 6.31 -24.10
N GLU A 68 11.01 5.13 -24.74
CA GLU A 68 10.82 4.98 -26.19
C GLU A 68 9.34 5.06 -26.59
N TRP A 69 8.44 5.10 -25.61
CA TRP A 69 7.01 5.20 -25.80
C TRP A 69 6.48 6.48 -25.19
N GLU A 70 5.50 7.08 -25.85
CA GLU A 70 4.73 8.20 -25.33
C GLU A 70 3.25 7.86 -25.27
N TRP A 71 2.53 8.51 -24.36
CA TRP A 71 1.09 8.34 -24.23
C TRP A 71 0.33 9.44 -24.97
N ASN A 72 -0.38 9.06 -26.04
CA ASN A 72 -1.33 9.94 -26.70
C ASN A 72 -2.65 9.96 -25.93
N LYS A 73 -2.89 11.04 -25.16
CA LYS A 73 -4.11 11.19 -24.35
C LYS A 73 -5.40 11.21 -25.17
N LYS A 74 -5.38 11.80 -26.37
CA LYS A 74 -6.57 11.94 -27.22
C LYS A 74 -7.03 10.59 -27.75
N GLU A 75 -6.07 9.79 -28.23
CA GLU A 75 -6.35 8.48 -28.80
C GLU A 75 -6.34 7.35 -27.76
N ARG A 76 -5.83 7.64 -26.55
CA ARG A 76 -5.60 6.67 -25.47
C ARG A 76 -4.75 5.49 -25.94
N ARG A 77 -3.66 5.78 -26.64
CA ARG A 77 -2.74 4.80 -27.21
C ARG A 77 -1.30 5.21 -27.00
N PHE A 78 -0.42 4.22 -26.99
CA PHE A 78 1.02 4.41 -27.00
C PHE A 78 1.53 4.50 -28.42
N SER A 79 2.34 5.52 -28.69
CA SER A 79 3.12 5.67 -29.92
C SER A 79 4.60 5.52 -29.61
N ALA A 80 5.34 4.94 -30.56
CA ALA A 80 6.80 4.94 -30.50
C ALA A 80 7.31 6.37 -30.73
N ARG A 81 8.30 6.77 -29.93
CA ARG A 81 8.99 8.05 -30.07
C ARG A 81 10.12 7.94 -31.08
N LYS A 82 10.57 9.09 -31.57
CA LYS A 82 11.80 9.14 -32.37
C LYS A 82 12.99 8.83 -31.46
N PRO A 83 13.97 8.02 -31.91
CA PRO A 83 15.15 7.68 -31.10
C PRO A 83 15.89 8.90 -30.55
N ASP A 84 15.98 9.98 -31.35
CA ASP A 84 16.67 11.22 -30.97
C ASP A 84 15.99 11.97 -29.81
N ASP A 85 14.69 11.72 -29.59
CA ASP A 85 13.91 12.32 -28.49
C ASP A 85 14.03 11.52 -27.18
N VAL A 86 14.77 10.41 -27.17
CA VAL A 86 14.97 9.53 -26.02
C VAL A 86 16.32 9.82 -25.37
N THR A 87 16.32 10.77 -24.44
CA THR A 87 17.54 11.22 -23.78
C THR A 87 18.03 10.26 -22.69
N VAL A 88 19.32 10.33 -22.36
CA VAL A 88 19.91 9.62 -21.21
C VAL A 88 19.22 10.01 -19.90
N GLU A 89 18.83 11.27 -19.77
CA GLU A 89 18.08 11.79 -18.61
C GLU A 89 16.71 11.14 -18.49
N LEU A 90 15.94 11.02 -19.59
CA LEU A 90 14.65 10.34 -19.58
C LEU A 90 14.79 8.87 -19.18
N ARG A 91 15.82 8.17 -19.67
CA ARG A 91 16.14 6.80 -19.24
C ARG A 91 16.48 6.74 -17.75
N ALA A 92 17.28 7.68 -17.24
CA ALA A 92 17.60 7.75 -15.82
C ALA A 92 16.36 7.99 -14.96
N ARG A 93 15.49 8.94 -15.35
CA ARG A 93 14.21 9.21 -14.67
C ARG A 93 13.29 8.00 -14.68
N SER A 94 13.19 7.29 -15.81
CA SER A 94 12.38 6.06 -15.91
C SER A 94 12.88 4.96 -14.97
N ARG A 95 14.19 4.73 -14.95
CA ARG A 95 14.81 3.74 -14.04
C ARG A 95 14.54 4.09 -12.58
N LEU A 96 14.69 5.36 -12.19
CA LEU A 96 14.41 5.82 -10.84
C LEU A 96 12.92 5.67 -10.48
N ALA A 97 12.02 6.17 -11.33
CA ALA A 97 10.58 6.09 -11.13
C ALA A 97 10.12 4.64 -10.95
N THR A 98 10.64 3.72 -11.77
CA THR A 98 10.32 2.30 -11.66
C THR A 98 10.91 1.66 -10.40
N ALA A 99 12.14 1.99 -10.03
CA ALA A 99 12.74 1.51 -8.78
C ALA A 99 11.92 1.97 -7.55
N LYS A 100 11.50 3.25 -7.50
CA LYS A 100 10.61 3.78 -6.47
C LYS A 100 9.25 3.08 -6.47
N CYS A 101 8.66 2.85 -7.64
CA CYS A 101 7.37 2.19 -7.75
C CYS A 101 7.40 0.77 -7.16
N ARG A 102 8.44 0.00 -7.49
CA ARG A 102 8.64 -1.36 -6.96
C ARG A 102 8.88 -1.34 -5.46
N ALA A 103 9.72 -0.42 -4.97
CA ALA A 103 10.01 -0.27 -3.54
C ALA A 103 8.74 0.01 -2.72
N ILE A 104 7.89 0.92 -3.18
CA ILE A 104 6.64 1.25 -2.48
C ILE A 104 5.67 0.08 -2.46
N ALA A 105 5.55 -0.65 -3.57
CA ALA A 105 4.74 -1.86 -3.61
C ALA A 105 5.27 -2.92 -2.61
N GLU A 106 6.59 -3.11 -2.53
CA GLU A 106 7.21 -4.02 -1.57
C GLU A 106 7.01 -3.54 -0.12
N ILE A 107 7.20 -2.25 0.18
CA ILE A 107 6.94 -1.69 1.52
C ILE A 107 5.48 -1.94 1.92
N ILE A 108 4.52 -1.62 1.06
CA ILE A 108 3.09 -1.85 1.34
C ILE A 108 2.83 -3.33 1.62
N ASN A 109 3.40 -4.23 0.82
CA ASN A 109 3.24 -5.67 1.02
C ASN A 109 3.89 -6.14 2.34
N THR A 110 5.09 -5.68 2.66
CA THR A 110 5.77 -6.00 3.93
C THR A 110 4.95 -5.53 5.12
N ILE A 111 4.47 -4.28 5.11
CA ILE A 111 3.62 -3.74 6.19
C ILE A 111 2.31 -4.51 6.31
N ASN A 112 1.67 -4.85 5.19
CA ASN A 112 0.45 -5.65 5.20
C ASN A 112 0.69 -7.05 5.77
N THR A 113 1.81 -7.70 5.42
CA THR A 113 2.22 -8.99 5.99
C THR A 113 2.47 -8.88 7.49
N LEU A 114 3.15 -7.83 7.95
CA LEU A 114 3.33 -7.58 9.38
C LEU A 114 1.99 -7.41 10.11
N ARG A 115 1.00 -6.80 9.46
CA ARG A 115 -0.35 -6.61 10.02
C ARG A 115 -1.26 -7.84 9.88
N GLN A 116 -0.85 -8.91 9.19
CA GLN A 116 -1.68 -10.12 9.01
C GLN A 116 -2.13 -10.78 10.31
N PRO A 117 -1.30 -10.93 11.36
CA PRO A 117 -1.75 -11.50 12.63
C PRO A 117 -2.87 -10.71 13.32
N MET A 118 -3.08 -9.44 12.93
CA MET A 118 -4.18 -8.60 13.39
C MET A 118 -5.43 -8.73 12.51
N ARG A 119 -5.24 -9.15 11.27
CA ARG A 119 -6.30 -9.47 10.32
C ARG A 119 -6.65 -10.94 10.48
N THR A 120 -7.46 -11.25 11.48
CA THR A 120 -8.23 -12.50 11.44
C THR A 120 -9.13 -12.47 10.21
N ASP A 121 -9.19 -13.58 9.46
CA ASP A 121 -9.71 -13.70 8.08
C ASP A 121 -11.22 -13.39 7.86
N MET A 122 -11.84 -12.58 8.71
CA MET A 122 -13.25 -12.20 8.65
C MET A 122 -13.43 -10.77 8.11
N THR A 123 -14.24 -10.64 7.07
CA THR A 123 -14.70 -9.36 6.52
C THR A 123 -15.42 -8.53 7.61
N LEU A 124 -15.20 -7.21 7.65
CA LEU A 124 -15.79 -6.23 8.60
C LEU A 124 -15.32 -6.31 10.07
N GLN A 125 -14.27 -7.08 10.37
CA GLN A 125 -13.85 -7.25 11.75
C GLN A 125 -13.26 -5.99 12.41
N GLU A 126 -12.70 -5.05 11.64
CA GLU A 126 -12.27 -3.74 12.14
C GLU A 126 -13.44 -3.00 12.83
N SER A 127 -14.65 -3.11 12.26
CA SER A 127 -15.87 -2.55 12.86
C SER A 127 -16.27 -3.30 14.12
N VAL A 128 -16.14 -4.63 14.13
CA VAL A 128 -16.43 -5.46 15.31
C VAL A 128 -15.47 -5.15 16.46
N TYR A 129 -14.16 -5.01 16.19
CA TYR A 129 -13.16 -4.63 17.20
C TYR A 129 -13.40 -3.22 17.74
N LEU A 130 -13.75 -2.28 16.86
CA LEU A 130 -14.10 -0.93 17.29
C LEU A 130 -15.29 -0.95 18.25
N ILE A 131 -16.38 -1.68 17.91
CA ILE A 131 -17.56 -1.79 18.76
C ILE A 131 -17.24 -2.51 20.07
N LYS A 132 -16.46 -3.60 20.03
CA LYS A 132 -15.96 -4.31 21.24
C LYS A 132 -15.22 -3.37 22.18
N ARG A 133 -14.29 -2.57 21.63
CA ARG A 133 -13.53 -1.57 22.39
C ARG A 133 -14.45 -0.50 22.97
N MET A 134 -15.40 0.01 22.20
CA MET A 134 -16.36 1.02 22.66
C MET A 134 -17.25 0.49 23.80
N GLN A 135 -17.76 -0.73 23.70
CA GLN A 135 -18.57 -1.34 24.77
C GLN A 135 -17.74 -1.57 26.04
N ALA A 136 -16.52 -2.11 25.90
CA ALA A 136 -15.63 -2.31 27.04
C ALA A 136 -15.23 -0.98 27.71
N GLN A 137 -14.98 0.07 26.92
CA GLN A 137 -14.68 1.40 27.44
C GLN A 137 -15.90 2.00 28.15
N ALA A 138 -17.10 1.93 27.56
CA ALA A 138 -18.33 2.41 28.19
C ALA A 138 -18.61 1.69 29.53
N PHE A 139 -18.40 0.38 29.59
CA PHE A 139 -18.55 -0.39 30.83
C PHE A 139 -17.55 0.06 31.91
N LYS A 140 -16.30 0.29 31.51
CA LYS A 140 -15.26 0.80 32.42
C LYS A 140 -15.56 2.21 32.91
N ASP A 141 -16.02 3.09 32.03
CA ASP A 141 -16.37 4.49 32.35
C ASP A 141 -17.57 4.56 33.30
N ALA A 142 -18.49 3.59 33.22
CA ALA A 142 -19.58 3.40 34.17
C ALA A 142 -19.17 2.64 35.45
N ASN A 143 -17.87 2.52 35.71
CA ASN A 143 -17.32 1.82 36.87
C ASN A 143 -17.81 0.36 37.00
N TYR A 144 -17.96 -0.31 35.86
CA TYR A 144 -18.37 -1.71 35.74
C TYR A 144 -19.78 -2.00 36.30
N ASP A 145 -20.73 -1.09 36.13
CA ASP A 145 -22.13 -1.28 36.55
C ASP A 145 -22.80 -2.44 35.78
N GLN A 146 -23.03 -3.56 36.48
CA GLN A 146 -23.64 -4.76 35.90
C GLN A 146 -25.06 -4.55 35.36
N LYS A 147 -25.73 -3.43 35.64
CA LYS A 147 -27.00 -3.10 34.99
C LYS A 147 -26.86 -2.84 33.49
N MET A 148 -25.64 -2.56 33.01
CA MET A 148 -25.36 -2.28 31.61
C MET A 148 -25.26 -3.53 30.72
N VAL A 149 -25.48 -4.74 31.24
CA VAL A 149 -25.30 -6.02 30.51
C VAL A 149 -25.95 -6.04 29.13
N MET A 150 -27.12 -5.42 28.96
CA MET A 150 -27.83 -5.33 27.67
C MET A 150 -27.13 -4.43 26.63
N GLU A 151 -26.31 -3.49 27.08
CA GLU A 151 -25.61 -2.48 26.27
C GLU A 151 -24.19 -2.93 25.88
N ILE A 152 -23.67 -3.99 26.51
CA ILE A 152 -22.30 -4.50 26.32
C ILE A 152 -22.25 -5.96 25.84
N PRO A 153 -23.06 -6.37 24.85
CA PRO A 153 -23.20 -7.78 24.46
C PRO A 153 -21.88 -8.46 24.09
N TYR A 154 -20.89 -7.74 23.56
CA TYR A 154 -19.60 -8.35 23.25
C TYR A 154 -18.73 -8.60 24.48
N VAL A 155 -18.83 -7.76 25.52
CA VAL A 155 -18.14 -8.00 26.80
C VAL A 155 -18.71 -9.25 27.45
N VAL A 156 -20.04 -9.41 27.44
CA VAL A 156 -20.75 -10.59 27.95
C VAL A 156 -20.33 -11.84 27.19
N GLN A 157 -20.41 -11.82 25.86
CA GLN A 157 -20.00 -12.96 25.02
C GLN A 157 -18.54 -13.38 25.26
N TYR A 158 -17.64 -12.41 25.43
CA TYR A 158 -16.23 -12.71 25.71
C TYR A 158 -16.05 -13.33 27.10
N ALA A 159 -16.74 -12.78 28.11
CA ALA A 159 -16.72 -13.29 29.47
C ALA A 159 -17.21 -14.74 29.55
N ASP A 160 -18.33 -15.04 28.89
CA ASP A 160 -18.90 -16.38 28.80
C ASP A 160 -17.94 -17.35 28.12
N LEU A 161 -17.38 -16.95 26.97
CA LEU A 161 -16.44 -17.78 26.20
C LEU A 161 -15.15 -18.08 26.98
N ALA A 162 -14.59 -17.09 27.66
CA ALA A 162 -13.34 -17.21 28.41
C ALA A 162 -13.55 -17.70 29.85
N SER A 163 -14.81 -17.84 30.30
CA SER A 163 -15.17 -18.19 31.68
C SER A 163 -14.52 -17.25 32.72
N ILE A 164 -14.64 -15.94 32.48
CA ILE A 164 -14.12 -14.86 33.35
C ILE A 164 -15.21 -13.87 33.72
N SER A 165 -14.95 -12.97 34.66
CA SER A 165 -15.91 -11.91 34.99
C SER A 165 -16.07 -10.88 33.87
N PHE A 166 -17.20 -10.17 33.83
CA PHE A 166 -17.41 -9.06 32.87
C PHE A 166 -16.34 -7.98 32.99
N LYS A 167 -15.86 -7.71 34.22
CA LYS A 167 -14.78 -6.76 34.45
C LYS A 167 -13.48 -7.23 33.80
N GLU A 168 -13.07 -8.47 34.07
CA GLU A 168 -11.87 -9.05 33.45
C GLU A 168 -11.99 -9.12 31.92
N ALA A 169 -13.18 -9.43 31.40
CA ALA A 169 -13.43 -9.42 29.96
C ALA A 169 -13.26 -8.03 29.34
N ALA A 170 -13.84 -6.99 29.95
CA ALA A 170 -13.68 -5.62 29.47
C ALA A 170 -12.22 -5.15 29.53
N ASP A 171 -11.53 -5.42 30.64
CA ASP A 171 -10.12 -5.06 30.79
C ASP A 171 -9.24 -5.80 29.78
N ASN A 172 -9.49 -7.08 29.52
CA ASN A 172 -8.78 -7.87 28.51
C ASN A 172 -9.04 -7.35 27.09
N ILE A 173 -10.28 -6.99 26.76
CA ILE A 173 -10.63 -6.39 25.46
C ILE A 173 -9.88 -5.06 25.27
N LEU A 174 -9.87 -4.19 26.29
CA LEU A 174 -9.19 -2.90 26.23
C LEU A 174 -7.66 -3.07 26.15
N PHE A 175 -7.09 -3.97 26.94
CA PHE A 175 -5.66 -4.28 26.89
C PHE A 175 -5.26 -4.80 25.52
N ARG A 176 -6.05 -5.72 24.95
CA ARG A 176 -5.79 -6.22 23.59
C ARG A 176 -5.87 -5.11 22.55
N ALA A 177 -6.88 -4.26 22.63
CA ALA A 177 -7.02 -3.12 21.73
C ALA A 177 -5.83 -2.15 21.83
N GLN A 178 -5.30 -1.90 23.03
CA GLN A 178 -4.11 -1.08 23.22
C GLN A 178 -2.86 -1.70 22.59
N LEU A 179 -2.66 -3.02 22.74
CA LEU A 179 -1.56 -3.72 22.08
C LEU A 179 -1.68 -3.63 20.56
N ASP A 180 -2.89 -3.83 20.04
CA ASP A 180 -3.19 -3.74 18.62
C ASP A 180 -2.93 -2.32 18.08
N ASP A 181 -3.44 -1.28 18.75
CA ASP A 181 -3.18 0.12 18.41
C ASP A 181 -1.67 0.45 18.41
N GLY A 182 -0.94 -0.07 19.40
CA GLY A 182 0.52 0.07 19.48
C GLY A 182 1.24 -0.57 18.29
N TYR A 183 0.82 -1.76 17.88
CA TYR A 183 1.40 -2.46 16.71
C TYR A 183 1.08 -1.73 15.40
N LEU A 184 -0.16 -1.24 15.23
CA LEU A 184 -0.55 -0.43 14.07
C LEU A 184 0.26 0.87 14.00
N ALA A 185 0.47 1.55 15.13
CA ALA A 185 1.29 2.75 15.20
C ALA A 185 2.75 2.45 14.81
N LYS A 186 3.36 1.39 15.36
CA LYS A 186 4.73 0.97 14.99
C LYS A 186 4.87 0.69 13.50
N THR A 187 3.94 -0.09 12.92
CA THR A 187 3.98 -0.41 11.49
C THR A 187 3.69 0.81 10.60
N GLU A 188 2.91 1.77 11.07
CA GLU A 188 2.70 3.02 10.36
C GLU A 188 3.93 3.92 10.37
N LEU A 189 4.63 4.01 11.51
CA LEU A 189 5.91 4.71 11.59
C LEU A 189 6.96 4.12 10.64
N LEU A 190 7.04 2.78 10.55
CA LEU A 190 7.87 2.13 9.54
C LEU A 190 7.45 2.53 8.12
N ARG A 191 6.16 2.45 7.80
CA ARG A 191 5.65 2.83 6.47
C ARG A 191 6.06 4.25 6.11
N LEU A 192 5.87 5.22 7.01
CA LEU A 192 6.20 6.62 6.79
C LEU A 192 7.71 6.81 6.61
N LYS A 193 8.53 6.27 7.53
CA LYS A 193 10.00 6.32 7.45
C LYS A 193 10.52 5.86 6.09
N TYR A 194 10.07 4.69 5.62
CA TYR A 194 10.56 4.14 4.35
C TYR A 194 9.96 4.79 3.13
N PHE A 195 8.74 5.32 3.21
CA PHE A 195 8.18 6.15 2.14
C PHE A 195 9.01 7.43 1.96
N ASP A 196 9.42 8.07 3.05
CA ASP A 196 10.24 9.29 3.00
C ASP A 196 11.63 8.98 2.42
N LEU A 197 12.30 7.90 2.86
CA LEU A 197 13.58 7.48 2.28
C LEU A 197 13.48 7.18 0.77
N VAL A 198 12.41 6.52 0.32
CA VAL A 198 12.19 6.26 -1.11
C VAL A 198 11.86 7.55 -1.87
N ARG A 199 11.15 8.49 -1.24
CA ARG A 199 10.87 9.81 -1.83
C ARG A 199 12.18 10.56 -2.08
N GLU A 200 13.06 10.59 -1.10
CA GLU A 200 14.34 11.31 -1.10
C GLU A 200 15.41 10.67 -1.99
N ALA A 201 15.28 9.38 -2.33
CA ALA A 201 16.22 8.71 -3.22
C ALA A 201 16.30 9.43 -4.58
N SER A 202 17.51 9.80 -4.98
CA SER A 202 17.84 10.44 -6.25
C SER A 202 18.35 9.44 -7.29
N GLU A 203 18.73 8.24 -6.87
CA GLU A 203 19.32 7.22 -7.74
C GLU A 203 18.73 5.81 -7.50
N PRO A 204 18.55 5.00 -8.55
CA PRO A 204 18.06 3.63 -8.40
C PRO A 204 18.91 2.77 -7.46
N ALA A 205 20.23 3.02 -7.42
CA ALA A 205 21.18 2.26 -6.60
C ALA A 205 20.99 2.45 -5.09
N GLN A 206 20.28 3.50 -4.65
CA GLN A 206 19.96 3.73 -3.25
C GLN A 206 18.79 2.85 -2.75
N ILE A 207 17.92 2.41 -3.66
CA ILE A 207 16.72 1.65 -3.30
C ILE A 207 17.06 0.30 -2.62
N PRO A 208 18.00 -0.52 -3.13
CA PRO A 208 18.35 -1.79 -2.48
C PRO A 208 18.79 -1.67 -1.02
N SER A 209 19.54 -0.62 -0.65
CA SER A 209 19.97 -0.42 0.74
C SER A 209 18.80 -0.04 1.65
N ILE A 210 17.89 0.81 1.17
CA ILE A 210 16.64 1.17 1.86
C ILE A 210 15.81 -0.09 2.12
N MET A 211 15.63 -0.95 1.11
CA MET A 211 14.85 -2.19 1.23
C MET A 211 15.51 -3.22 2.14
N LYS A 212 16.85 -3.30 2.14
CA LYS A 212 17.59 -4.13 3.10
C LYS A 212 17.33 -3.66 4.54
N GLN A 213 17.38 -2.36 4.79
CA GLN A 213 17.11 -1.81 6.11
C GLN A 213 15.66 -2.06 6.54
N LEU A 214 14.68 -1.91 5.63
CA LEU A 214 13.28 -2.25 5.90
C LEU A 214 13.14 -3.67 6.42
N LYS A 215 13.81 -4.64 5.78
CA LYS A 215 13.73 -6.04 6.19
C LYS A 215 14.27 -6.22 7.61
N ILE A 216 15.43 -5.63 7.92
CA ILE A 216 16.03 -5.68 9.26
C ILE A 216 15.07 -5.10 10.30
N ASP A 217 14.59 -3.87 10.09
CA ASP A 217 13.70 -3.19 11.02
C ASP A 217 12.35 -3.94 11.18
N SER A 218 11.86 -4.58 10.11
CA SER A 218 10.64 -5.39 10.13
C SER A 218 10.79 -6.64 11.01
N TYR A 219 11.95 -7.31 10.99
CA TYR A 219 12.21 -8.45 11.87
C TYR A 219 12.35 -8.03 13.33
N SER A 220 13.06 -6.93 13.60
CA SER A 220 13.17 -6.39 14.96
C SER A 220 11.81 -5.98 15.53
N SER A 221 10.91 -5.47 14.68
CA SER A 221 9.56 -5.06 15.08
C SER A 221 8.61 -6.23 15.39
N GLN A 222 8.97 -7.46 15.03
CA GLN A 222 8.23 -8.68 15.43
C GLN A 222 8.67 -9.21 16.81
N LEU A 223 9.83 -8.78 17.31
CA LEU A 223 10.45 -9.31 18.54
C LEU A 223 10.17 -8.45 19.79
N THR A 224 9.40 -7.37 19.67
CA THR A 224 9.06 -6.40 20.74
C THR A 224 7.63 -5.89 20.63
#